data_AF-A0A351J9P3-F1
#
_entry.id   AF-A0A351J9P3-F1
#
_cell.length_a   1.000
_cell.length_b   1.000
_cell.length_c   1.000
_cell.angle_alpha   90.00
_cell.angle_beta   90.00
_cell.angle_gamma   90.00
#
_symmetry.space_group_name_H-M   'P 1'
#
loop_
_entity.id
_entity.type
_entity.pdbx_description
1 polymer ?
#
loop_
_entity_poly.entity_id
_entity_poly.type
_entity_poly.pdbx_seq_one_letter_code
_entity_poly.pdbx_strand_id
1 'polypeptide(L)'
;MPVGSTQVLIDVIVSLAVPALKVASITANIINLTCQTLANQVLVSGVILETIRQVALATDMVVVQVAALPFSAAVPVPGAVPGEACRVIRAEIEGITVQFVADQLIRQVVVFELEVETAAVLPLPTPQP
;
A
#
# COMPACT_ATOMS: atom_id res chain seq x y z
N MET A 1 -4.92 -12.94 20.22
CA MET A 1 -4.64 -13.05 18.78
C MET A 1 -3.27 -12.42 18.54
N PRO A 2 -2.33 -13.07 17.85
CA PRO A 2 -1.02 -12.48 17.56
C PRO A 2 -1.17 -11.30 16.62
N VAL A 3 -0.50 -10.19 16.96
CA VAL A 3 -0.46 -8.95 16.17
C VAL A 3 0.99 -8.68 15.77
N GLY A 4 1.19 -8.18 14.56
CA GLY A 4 2.48 -7.65 14.12
C GLY A 4 2.30 -6.38 13.33
N SER A 5 3.31 -5.52 13.39
CA SER A 5 3.36 -4.29 12.60
C SER A 5 4.69 -4.16 11.87
N THR A 6 4.67 -3.44 10.76
CA THR A 6 5.89 -3.08 10.04
C THR A 6 5.68 -1.79 9.27
N GLN A 7 6.77 -1.06 9.08
CA GLN A 7 6.80 0.09 8.19
C GLN A 7 7.26 -0.37 6.81
N VAL A 8 6.50 0.01 5.78
CA VAL A 8 6.78 -0.33 4.39
C VAL A 8 7.22 0.94 3.65
N LEU A 9 8.29 0.80 2.86
CA LEU A 9 8.78 1.84 1.96
C LEU A 9 8.71 1.32 0.53
N ILE A 10 8.06 2.09 -0.34
CA ILE A 10 8.02 1.85 -1.79
C ILE A 10 8.72 3.00 -2.49
N ASP A 11 9.71 2.67 -3.30
CA ASP A 11 10.43 3.61 -4.15
C ASP A 11 10.21 3.25 -5.61
N VAL A 12 9.57 4.15 -6.35
CA VAL A 12 9.09 3.88 -7.72
C VAL A 12 9.16 5.13 -8.60
N ILE A 13 9.33 4.91 -9.90
CA ILE A 13 9.17 5.96 -10.91
C ILE A 13 7.75 5.91 -11.46
N VAL A 14 7.04 7.05 -11.42
CA VAL A 14 5.70 7.21 -11.98
C VAL A 14 5.73 8.23 -13.12
N SER A 15 5.08 7.86 -14.22
CA SER A 15 4.88 8.73 -15.37
C SER A 15 3.70 9.67 -15.16
N LEU A 16 3.88 10.93 -15.53
CA LEU A 16 2.84 11.94 -15.54
C LEU A 16 2.10 11.93 -16.88
N ALA A 17 0.80 12.22 -16.89
CA ALA A 17 -0.02 12.21 -18.11
C ALA A 17 0.41 13.29 -19.11
N VAL A 18 0.96 14.39 -18.60
CA VAL A 18 1.56 15.48 -19.37
C VAL A 18 2.86 15.93 -18.68
N PRO A 19 3.80 16.54 -19.41
CA PRO A 19 4.92 17.26 -18.80
C PRO A 19 4.42 18.30 -17.79
N ALA A 20 5.01 18.32 -16.60
CA ALA A 20 4.54 19.12 -15.48
C ALA A 20 5.62 20.09 -14.97
N LEU A 21 5.19 21.33 -14.70
CA LEU A 21 6.02 22.33 -14.02
C LEU A 21 6.20 21.98 -12.53
N LYS A 22 5.15 21.44 -11.90
CA LYS A 22 5.16 20.99 -10.50
C LYS A 22 4.05 19.98 -10.22
N VAL A 23 4.24 19.19 -9.17
CA VAL A 23 3.17 18.43 -8.53
C VAL A 23 2.53 19.33 -7.47
N ALA A 24 1.25 19.61 -7.61
CA ALA A 24 0.51 20.48 -6.70
C ALA A 24 0.12 19.73 -5.40
N SER A 25 -0.31 18.48 -5.54
CA SER A 25 -0.63 17.60 -4.40
C SER A 25 -0.81 16.16 -4.87
N ILE A 26 -0.55 15.21 -3.99
CA ILE A 26 -0.88 13.80 -4.18
C ILE A 26 -1.77 13.37 -3.03
N THR A 27 -2.89 12.73 -3.35
CA THR A 27 -3.77 12.09 -2.37
C THR A 27 -3.77 10.61 -2.65
N ALA A 28 -3.46 9.78 -1.66
CA ALA A 28 -3.31 8.35 -1.83
C ALA A 28 -4.18 7.58 -0.84
N ASN A 29 -4.73 6.45 -1.27
CA ASN A 29 -5.48 5.53 -0.44
C ASN A 29 -5.00 4.10 -0.68
N ILE A 30 -4.90 3.31 0.39
CA ILE A 30 -4.60 1.89 0.30
C ILE A 30 -5.91 1.14 0.11
N ILE A 31 -6.02 0.37 -0.97
CA ILE A 31 -7.22 -0.38 -1.34
C ILE A 31 -6.89 -1.83 -1.70
N ASN A 32 -7.92 -2.67 -1.79
CA ASN A 32 -7.82 -4.07 -2.20
C ASN A 32 -6.81 -4.88 -1.37
N LEU A 33 -6.77 -4.60 -0.06
CA LEU A 33 -5.91 -5.30 0.87
C LEU A 33 -6.32 -6.76 0.99
N THR A 34 -5.32 -7.62 0.85
CA THR A 34 -5.39 -9.06 1.08
C THR A 34 -4.25 -9.45 1.99
N CYS A 35 -4.43 -10.52 2.75
CA CYS A 35 -3.37 -11.06 3.59
C CYS A 35 -3.31 -12.58 3.45
N GLN A 36 -2.12 -13.13 3.59
CA GLN A 36 -1.86 -14.56 3.59
C GLN A 36 -0.88 -14.88 4.74
N THR A 37 -1.27 -15.80 5.60
CA THR A 37 -0.42 -16.29 6.68
C THR A 37 0.66 -17.23 6.12
N LEU A 38 1.89 -17.00 6.55
CA LEU A 38 3.08 -17.80 6.28
C LEU A 38 3.75 -18.13 7.63
N ALA A 39 4.81 -18.93 7.63
CA ALA A 39 5.48 -19.30 8.86
C ALA A 39 6.11 -18.06 9.52
N ASN A 40 5.64 -17.69 10.71
CA ASN A 40 6.07 -16.52 11.50
C ASN A 40 5.90 -15.14 10.83
N GLN A 41 5.12 -15.05 9.75
CA GLN A 41 4.91 -13.79 9.05
C GLN A 41 3.59 -13.81 8.29
N VAL A 42 3.09 -12.64 7.92
CA VAL A 42 1.90 -12.45 7.09
C VAL A 42 2.30 -11.66 5.86
N LEU A 43 2.05 -12.20 4.68
CA LEU A 43 2.21 -11.47 3.43
C LEU A 43 0.95 -10.62 3.19
N VAL A 44 1.09 -9.31 3.17
CA VAL A 44 0.02 -8.37 2.85
C VAL A 44 0.23 -7.85 1.44
N SER A 45 -0.81 -7.89 0.62
CA SER A 45 -0.78 -7.33 -0.74
C SER A 45 -1.95 -6.39 -0.94
N GLY A 46 -1.73 -5.32 -1.71
CA GLY A 46 -2.75 -4.31 -1.98
C GLY A 46 -2.34 -3.36 -3.09
N VAL A 47 -3.10 -2.28 -3.23
CA VAL A 47 -2.85 -1.23 -4.21
C VAL A 47 -2.91 0.12 -3.52
N ILE A 48 -1.88 0.94 -3.71
CA ILE A 48 -1.92 2.37 -3.39
C ILE A 48 -2.54 3.06 -4.61
N LEU A 49 -3.77 3.53 -4.45
CA LEU A 49 -4.47 4.32 -5.46
C LEU A 49 -4.20 5.80 -5.21
N GLU A 50 -3.42 6.41 -6.09
CA GLU A 50 -3.03 7.82 -6.00
C GLU A 50 -3.84 8.67 -6.96
N THR A 51 -4.26 9.85 -6.50
CA THR A 51 -4.76 10.95 -7.31
C THR A 51 -3.71 12.04 -7.31
N ILE A 52 -3.01 12.19 -8.44
CA ILE A 52 -1.93 13.15 -8.61
C ILE A 52 -2.50 14.38 -9.30
N ARG A 53 -2.37 15.54 -8.64
CA ARG A 53 -2.69 16.85 -9.22
C ARG A 53 -1.40 17.56 -9.58
N GLN A 54 -1.23 17.88 -10.85
CA GLN A 54 -0.03 18.48 -11.40
C GLN A 54 -0.37 19.73 -12.22
N VAL A 55 0.56 20.67 -12.32
CA VAL A 55 0.42 21.85 -13.19
C VAL A 55 1.15 21.56 -14.49
N ALA A 56 0.43 21.58 -15.61
CA ALA A 56 0.98 21.27 -16.92
C ALA A 56 1.97 22.35 -17.38
N LEU A 57 3.13 21.94 -17.90
CA LEU A 57 4.18 22.86 -18.33
C LEU A 57 3.75 23.74 -19.52
N ALA A 58 2.92 23.21 -20.42
CA ALA A 58 2.53 23.90 -21.64
C ALA A 58 1.37 24.90 -21.48
N THR A 59 0.54 24.74 -20.45
CA THR A 59 -0.73 25.49 -20.33
C THR A 59 -0.94 26.13 -18.96
N ASP A 60 -0.07 25.86 -17.99
CA ASP A 60 -0.21 26.27 -16.57
C ASP A 60 -1.53 25.83 -15.92
N MET A 61 -2.26 24.90 -16.54
CA MET A 61 -3.52 24.35 -16.04
C MET A 61 -3.27 23.15 -15.14
N VAL A 62 -4.15 22.97 -14.14
CA VAL A 62 -4.13 21.78 -13.29
C VAL A 62 -4.69 20.59 -14.06
N VAL A 63 -3.89 19.53 -14.14
CA VAL A 63 -4.27 18.23 -14.67
C VAL A 63 -4.35 17.23 -13.52
N VAL A 64 -5.38 16.38 -13.54
CA VAL A 64 -5.58 15.32 -12.55
C VAL A 64 -5.35 13.99 -13.25
N GLN A 65 -4.55 13.13 -12.64
CA GLN A 65 -4.37 11.75 -13.08
C GLN A 65 -4.52 10.78 -11.91
N VAL A 66 -4.85 9.54 -12.23
CA VAL A 66 -4.91 8.43 -11.27
C VAL A 66 -3.78 7.47 -11.57
N ALA A 67 -3.02 7.10 -10.55
CA ALA A 67 -1.99 6.08 -10.61
C ALA A 67 -2.31 4.95 -9.62
N ALA A 68 -2.01 3.72 -10.00
CA ALA A 68 -2.21 2.54 -9.17
C ALA A 68 -0.86 1.84 -8.98
N LEU A 69 -0.42 1.78 -7.72
CA LEU A 69 0.86 1.18 -7.34
C LEU A 69 0.60 -0.10 -6.54
N PRO A 70 0.68 -1.28 -7.16
CA PRO A 70 0.56 -2.54 -6.43
C PRO A 70 1.74 -2.71 -5.49
N PHE A 71 1.48 -3.27 -4.31
CA PHE A 71 2.52 -3.59 -3.35
C PHE A 71 2.32 -4.96 -2.72
N SER A 72 3.41 -5.51 -2.21
CA SER A 72 3.41 -6.70 -1.37
C SER A 72 4.47 -6.55 -0.29
N ALA A 73 4.08 -6.78 0.97
CA ALA A 73 4.94 -6.59 2.13
C ALA A 73 4.76 -7.74 3.13
N ALA A 74 5.87 -8.20 3.71
CA ALA A 74 5.84 -9.20 4.76
C ALA A 74 5.83 -8.52 6.13
N VAL A 75 4.80 -8.81 6.93
CA VAL A 75 4.69 -8.35 8.32
C VAL A 75 5.11 -9.48 9.24
N PRO A 76 6.15 -9.31 10.07
CA PRO A 76 6.57 -10.34 11.02
C PRO A 76 5.52 -10.52 12.11
N VAL A 77 5.06 -11.76 12.30
CA VAL A 77 4.09 -12.13 13.33
C VAL A 77 4.57 -13.45 13.95
N PRO A 78 5.34 -13.39 15.06
CA PRO A 78 5.85 -14.59 15.71
C PRO A 78 4.71 -15.55 16.09
N GLY A 79 4.82 -16.81 15.68
CA GLY A 79 3.80 -17.83 15.93
C GLY A 79 2.67 -17.90 14.90
N ALA A 80 2.67 -17.05 13.86
CA ALA A 80 1.75 -17.21 12.74
C ALA A 80 1.98 -18.54 12.01
N VAL A 81 0.90 -19.28 11.76
CA VAL A 81 0.93 -20.57 11.08
C VAL A 81 0.33 -20.43 9.66
N PRO A 82 0.94 -21.01 8.63
CA PRO A 82 0.37 -21.01 7.29
C PRO A 82 -1.05 -21.58 7.26
N GLY A 83 -1.98 -20.83 6.66
CA GLY A 83 -3.39 -21.22 6.53
C GLY A 83 -4.30 -20.72 7.65
N GLU A 84 -3.76 -20.04 8.67
CA GLU A 84 -4.57 -19.30 9.64
C GLU A 84 -5.29 -18.11 8.99
N ALA A 85 -6.39 -17.68 9.60
CA ALA A 85 -7.05 -16.46 9.21
C ALA A 85 -6.16 -15.26 9.58
N CYS A 86 -6.16 -14.24 8.71
CA CYS A 86 -5.50 -12.97 8.99
C CYS A 86 -6.45 -11.82 8.66
N ARG A 87 -6.17 -10.68 9.27
CA ARG A 87 -6.86 -9.42 9.03
C ARG A 87 -5.87 -8.29 9.08
N VAL A 88 -5.93 -7.37 8.13
CA VAL A 88 -5.23 -6.10 8.20
C VAL A 88 -6.08 -5.17 9.09
N ILE A 89 -5.53 -4.77 10.23
CA ILE A 89 -6.22 -3.92 11.21
C ILE A 89 -5.82 -2.45 11.05
N ARG A 90 -4.63 -2.17 10.49
CA ARG A 90 -4.17 -0.83 10.16
C ARG A 90 -3.37 -0.81 8.85
N ALA A 91 -3.62 0.20 8.04
CA ALA A 91 -2.89 0.48 6.81
C ALA A 91 -2.92 1.99 6.56
N GLU A 92 -1.90 2.71 7.05
CA GLU A 92 -1.89 4.17 7.09
C GLU A 92 -0.67 4.74 6.41
N ILE A 93 -0.89 5.65 5.46
CA ILE A 93 0.18 6.35 4.77
C ILE A 93 0.72 7.44 5.69
N GLU A 94 2.01 7.36 6.01
CA GLU A 94 2.69 8.33 6.87
C GLU A 94 3.26 9.48 6.05
N GLY A 95 3.72 9.20 4.83
CA GLY A 95 4.32 10.22 3.98
C GLY A 95 4.55 9.78 2.54
N ILE A 96 4.52 10.77 1.64
CA ILE A 96 4.85 10.62 0.22
C ILE A 96 5.86 11.71 -0.13
N THR A 97 7.06 11.31 -0.52
CA THR A 97 8.10 12.21 -1.02
C THR A 97 8.19 12.09 -2.53
N VAL A 98 8.29 13.23 -3.23
CA VAL A 98 8.30 13.27 -4.69
C VAL A 98 9.50 14.09 -5.17
N GLN A 99 10.18 13.60 -6.19
CA GLN A 99 11.26 14.30 -6.87
C GLN A 99 11.10 14.17 -8.38
N PHE A 100 11.28 15.26 -9.11
CA PHE A 100 11.30 15.21 -10.57
C PHE A 100 12.60 14.58 -11.05
N VAL A 101 12.48 13.57 -11.90
CA VAL A 101 13.62 12.92 -12.59
C VAL A 101 13.68 13.38 -14.05
N ALA A 102 12.52 13.71 -14.63
CA ALA A 102 12.36 14.39 -15.92
C ALA A 102 11.02 15.13 -15.93
N ASP A 103 10.74 15.93 -16.97
CA ASP A 103 9.51 16.76 -17.07
C ASP A 103 8.21 15.96 -16.91
N GLN A 104 8.24 14.67 -17.24
CA GLN A 104 7.09 13.77 -17.17
C GLN A 104 7.33 12.54 -16.26
N LEU A 105 8.44 12.51 -15.51
CA LEU A 105 8.79 11.39 -14.64
C LEU A 105 9.09 11.88 -13.23
N ILE A 106 8.37 11.32 -12.26
CA ILE A 106 8.63 11.57 -10.85
C ILE A 106 9.11 10.30 -10.16
N ARG A 107 10.12 10.43 -9.30
CA ARG A 107 10.47 9.42 -8.30
C ARG A 107 9.64 9.67 -7.06
N GLN A 108 8.92 8.65 -6.63
CA GLN A 108 8.06 8.69 -5.44
C GLN A 108 8.58 7.70 -4.42
N VAL A 109 8.73 8.19 -3.19
CA VAL A 109 8.98 7.35 -2.02
C VAL A 109 7.76 7.43 -1.12
N VAL A 110 6.99 6.33 -1.04
CA VAL A 110 5.80 6.22 -0.20
C VAL A 110 6.16 5.41 1.03
N VAL A 111 5.86 5.95 2.21
CA VAL A 111 6.05 5.30 3.51
C VAL A 111 4.70 5.14 4.17
N PHE A 112 4.41 3.92 4.63
CA PHE A 112 3.16 3.59 5.29
C PHE A 112 3.35 2.49 6.34
N GLU A 113 2.52 2.52 7.36
CA GLU A 113 2.46 1.51 8.41
C GLU A 113 1.43 0.43 8.05
N LEU A 114 1.80 -0.83 8.23
CA LEU A 114 0.89 -1.97 8.18
C LEU A 114 0.84 -2.63 9.55
N GLU A 115 -0.38 -2.96 9.99
CA GLU A 115 -0.62 -3.75 11.18
C GLU A 115 -1.61 -4.87 10.86
N VAL A 116 -1.26 -6.08 11.26
CA VAL A 116 -2.03 -7.29 11.00
C VAL A 116 -2.27 -8.07 12.26
N GLU A 117 -3.41 -8.75 12.28
CA GLU A 117 -3.80 -9.69 13.31
C GLU A 117 -4.01 -11.06 12.69
N THR A 118 -3.62 -12.11 13.40
CA THR A 118 -3.85 -13.51 13.01
C THR A 118 -4.80 -14.19 13.99
N ALA A 119 -5.61 -15.11 13.47
CA ALA A 119 -6.53 -15.89 14.27
C ALA A 119 -6.50 -17.35 13.82
N ALA A 120 -6.42 -18.26 14.79
CA ALA A 120 -6.59 -19.67 14.53
C ALA A 120 -7.99 -19.91 13.93
N VAL A 121 -8.03 -20.68 12.83
CA VAL A 121 -9.31 -21.15 12.29
C VAL A 121 -9.86 -22.17 13.29
N LEU A 122 -10.90 -21.81 14.04
CA LEU A 122 -11.58 -22.76 14.89
C LEU A 122 -12.19 -23.86 14.01
N PRO A 123 -11.99 -25.15 14.32
CA PRO A 123 -12.70 -26.20 13.62
C PRO A 123 -14.20 -25.99 13.78
N LEU A 124 -14.96 -26.13 12.68
CA LEU A 124 -16.42 -26.11 12.73
C LEU A 124 -16.88 -27.12 13.78
N PRO A 125 -17.88 -26.78 14.62
CA PRO A 125 -18.48 -27.77 15.50
C PRO A 125 -18.99 -28.93 14.63
N THR A 126 -18.46 -30.14 14.86
CA THR A 126 -19.04 -31.34 14.25
C THR A 126 -20.49 -31.43 14.65
N PRO A 127 -21.44 -31.67 13.72
CA PRO A 127 -22.83 -31.93 14.09
C PRO A 127 -22.86 -33.08 15.10
N GLN A 128 -23.35 -32.84 16.32
CA GLN A 128 -23.63 -33.93 17.26
C GLN A 128 -24.82 -34.73 16.71
N PRO A 129 -24.74 -36.08 16.72
CA PRO A 129 -25.82 -36.95 16.27
C PRO A 129 -27.06 -36.88 17.17
#